data_AF-A0A817PMJ1-F1
#
_entry.id   AF-A0A817PMJ1-F1
#
_cell.length_a   1.000
_cell.length_b   1.000
_cell.length_c   1.000
_cell.angle_alpha   90.00
_cell.angle_beta   90.00
_cell.angle_gamma   90.00
#
_symmetry.space_group_name_H-M   'P 1'
#
loop_
_entity.id
_entity.type
_entity.pdbx_description
1 polymer ?
#
loop_
_entity_poly.entity_id
_entity_poly.type
_entity_poly.pdbx_seq_one_letter_code
_entity_poly.pdbx_strand_id
1 'polypeptide(L)'
;MPLNATKFNTSWLQKVDTDGTPVNRWLKQGAKPSSFVCTLCKSGDLYCGNKGWQSIECHMNNKKHRDNLKLIKENSTFIVQTEPNHTQAEPGYASSNNSMITLAPQTKNINFSDQVTRAETLWTMNAARQGYSYLSCDESGDLFRRMFPDSQIAQEFKMERTNEGTVSSDSRRFCLYVAHM
;
A
#
# COMPACT_ATOMS: atom_id res chain seq x y z
N MET A 1 -28.49 -1.09 -25.72
CA MET A 1 -27.65 -2.06 -24.99
C MET A 1 -27.92 -3.45 -25.56
N PRO A 2 -26.92 -4.32 -25.79
CA PRO A 2 -27.18 -5.65 -26.34
C PRO A 2 -28.04 -6.47 -25.37
N LEU A 3 -29.09 -7.10 -25.89
CA LEU A 3 -30.13 -7.80 -25.11
C LEU A 3 -29.62 -9.03 -24.33
N ASN A 4 -28.48 -9.59 -24.72
CA ASN A 4 -27.92 -10.84 -24.17
C ASN A 4 -26.51 -10.67 -23.59
N ALA A 5 -26.27 -9.58 -22.84
CA ALA A 5 -24.96 -9.36 -22.22
C ALA A 5 -24.69 -10.39 -21.10
N THR A 6 -23.49 -10.96 -21.08
CA THR A 6 -23.05 -11.85 -20.01
C THR A 6 -23.00 -11.08 -18.70
N LYS A 7 -23.62 -11.63 -17.65
CA LYS A 7 -23.53 -11.07 -16.30
C LYS A 7 -22.16 -11.39 -15.71
N PHE A 8 -21.65 -10.47 -14.91
CA PHE A 8 -20.49 -10.68 -14.07
C PHE A 8 -20.72 -11.90 -13.19
N ASN A 9 -19.76 -12.81 -13.16
CA ASN A 9 -19.85 -14.02 -12.36
C ASN A 9 -18.80 -13.96 -11.25
N THR A 10 -19.25 -13.98 -10.00
CA THR A 10 -18.39 -13.89 -8.81
C THR A 10 -17.35 -15.02 -8.73
N SER A 11 -17.63 -16.20 -9.30
CA SER A 11 -16.64 -17.30 -9.39
C SER A 11 -15.36 -16.89 -10.13
N TRP A 12 -15.43 -15.90 -11.01
CA TRP A 12 -14.26 -15.36 -11.71
C TRP A 12 -13.24 -14.73 -10.77
N LEU A 13 -13.66 -14.27 -9.58
CA LEU A 13 -12.77 -13.70 -8.57
C LEU A 13 -11.80 -14.72 -7.96
N GLN A 14 -12.09 -16.02 -8.09
CA GLN A 14 -11.20 -17.09 -7.64
C GLN A 14 -10.10 -17.42 -8.64
N LYS A 15 -10.15 -16.84 -9.85
CA LYS A 15 -9.13 -17.07 -10.87
C LYS A 15 -7.86 -16.26 -10.58
N VAL A 16 -6.79 -16.66 -11.24
CA VAL A 16 -5.50 -15.96 -11.22
C VAL A 16 -5.25 -15.26 -12.54
N ASP A 17 -4.50 -14.18 -12.48
CA ASP A 17 -3.93 -13.48 -13.63
C ASP A 17 -2.75 -14.28 -14.22
N THR A 18 -2.27 -13.84 -15.38
CA THR A 18 -1.05 -14.30 -16.06
C THR A 18 0.18 -14.38 -15.15
N ASP A 19 0.29 -13.50 -14.15
CA ASP A 19 1.38 -13.49 -13.18
C ASP A 19 1.07 -14.27 -11.88
N GLY A 20 0.07 -15.17 -11.89
CA GLY A 20 -0.32 -15.99 -10.72
C GLY A 20 -0.96 -15.19 -9.58
N THR A 21 -1.26 -13.91 -9.78
CA THR A 21 -1.88 -13.05 -8.77
C THR A 21 -3.40 -13.23 -8.79
N PRO A 22 -4.08 -13.42 -7.64
CA PRO A 22 -5.52 -13.59 -7.62
C PRO A 22 -6.21 -12.32 -8.13
N VAL A 23 -7.14 -12.48 -9.07
CA VAL A 23 -7.76 -11.32 -9.75
C VAL A 23 -8.67 -10.53 -8.81
N ASN A 24 -9.17 -11.14 -7.72
CA ASN A 24 -9.97 -10.45 -6.70
C ASN A 24 -9.27 -9.23 -6.07
N ARG A 25 -7.94 -9.16 -6.15
CA ARG A 25 -7.15 -8.04 -5.63
C ARG A 25 -7.43 -6.75 -6.40
N TRP A 26 -7.77 -6.88 -7.68
CA TRP A 26 -7.96 -5.73 -8.56
C TRP A 26 -9.31 -5.68 -9.27
N LEU A 27 -9.99 -6.81 -9.39
CA LEU A 27 -11.26 -6.94 -10.08
C LEU A 27 -12.43 -6.85 -9.10
N LYS A 28 -13.39 -5.97 -9.40
CA LYS A 28 -14.65 -5.86 -8.66
C LYS A 28 -15.83 -5.85 -9.62
N GLN A 29 -16.99 -6.29 -9.13
CA GLN A 29 -18.24 -6.09 -9.86
C GLN A 29 -18.56 -4.59 -9.92
N GLY A 30 -18.96 -4.11 -11.09
CA GLY A 30 -19.38 -2.71 -11.29
C GLY A 30 -20.84 -2.48 -10.89
N ALA A 31 -21.34 -1.25 -11.10
CA ALA A 31 -22.71 -0.88 -10.71
C ALA A 31 -23.79 -1.71 -11.44
N LYS A 32 -23.52 -2.08 -12.71
CA LYS A 32 -24.43 -2.90 -13.51
C LYS A 32 -24.04 -4.38 -13.42
N PRO A 33 -24.99 -5.31 -13.51
CA PRO A 33 -24.72 -6.74 -13.41
C PRO A 33 -23.81 -7.28 -14.52
N SER A 34 -23.65 -6.57 -15.64
CA SER A 34 -22.76 -6.94 -16.75
C SER A 34 -21.49 -6.07 -16.82
N SER A 35 -21.23 -5.28 -15.77
CA SER A 35 -20.06 -4.41 -15.68
C SER A 35 -19.08 -4.86 -14.60
N PHE A 36 -17.82 -4.51 -14.78
CA PHE A 36 -16.75 -4.74 -13.82
C PHE A 36 -15.85 -3.51 -13.74
N VAL A 37 -15.12 -3.38 -12.64
CA VAL A 37 -14.18 -2.29 -12.39
C VAL A 37 -12.83 -2.90 -12.07
N CYS A 38 -11.78 -2.29 -12.64
CA CYS A 38 -10.40 -2.59 -12.29
C CYS A 38 -9.85 -1.46 -11.41
N THR A 39 -9.49 -1.79 -10.18
CA THR A 39 -8.97 -0.82 -9.21
C THR A 39 -7.58 -0.29 -9.60
N LEU A 40 -6.81 -1.05 -10.38
CA LEU A 40 -5.48 -0.62 -10.84
C LEU A 40 -5.57 0.36 -12.00
N CYS A 41 -6.45 0.11 -12.96
CA CYS A 41 -6.49 0.88 -14.21
C CYS A 41 -7.24 2.21 -14.07
N LYS A 42 -8.02 2.41 -12.99
CA LYS A 42 -8.93 3.55 -12.77
C LYS A 42 -9.78 3.91 -13.99
N SER A 43 -9.91 2.97 -14.92
CA SER A 43 -10.82 3.04 -16.04
C SER A 43 -12.19 2.82 -15.42
N GLY A 44 -13.18 3.64 -15.78
CA GLY A 44 -14.54 3.53 -15.25
C GLY A 44 -15.18 2.16 -15.52
N ASP A 45 -16.51 2.08 -15.46
CA ASP A 45 -17.22 0.82 -15.66
C ASP A 45 -16.85 0.14 -16.99
N LEU A 46 -16.10 -0.96 -16.90
CA LEU A 46 -15.80 -1.86 -18.02
C LEU A 46 -16.96 -2.83 -18.17
N TYR A 47 -17.15 -3.36 -19.38
CA TYR A 47 -18.30 -4.20 -19.67
C TYR A 47 -17.87 -5.61 -20.08
N CYS A 48 -18.55 -6.62 -19.52
CA CYS A 48 -18.33 -8.03 -19.87
C CYS A 48 -18.73 -8.32 -21.32
N GLY A 49 -19.68 -7.54 -21.86
CA GLY A 49 -20.23 -7.72 -23.21
C GLY A 49 -20.82 -9.13 -23.40
N ASN A 50 -20.81 -9.62 -24.63
CA ASN A 50 -21.21 -11.01 -24.93
C ASN A 50 -20.04 -12.01 -24.74
N LYS A 51 -18.84 -11.51 -24.39
CA LYS A 51 -17.61 -12.29 -24.29
C LYS A 51 -17.29 -12.74 -22.84
N GLY A 52 -17.99 -12.19 -21.85
CA GLY A 52 -17.83 -12.58 -20.44
C GLY A 52 -16.39 -12.44 -19.95
N TRP A 53 -15.85 -13.54 -19.41
CA TRP A 53 -14.48 -13.60 -18.87
C TRP A 53 -13.39 -13.16 -19.86
N GLN A 54 -13.55 -13.43 -21.17
CA GLN A 54 -12.57 -13.00 -22.18
C GLN A 54 -12.40 -11.48 -22.22
N SER A 55 -13.43 -10.71 -21.84
CA SER A 55 -13.33 -9.25 -21.73
C SER A 55 -12.35 -8.85 -20.62
N ILE A 56 -12.36 -9.57 -19.50
CA ILE A 56 -11.45 -9.38 -18.37
C ILE A 56 -10.03 -9.82 -18.73
N GLU A 57 -9.89 -10.91 -19.48
CA GLU A 57 -8.60 -11.42 -19.97
C GLU A 57 -7.93 -10.46 -20.96
N CYS A 58 -8.69 -9.88 -21.89
CA CYS A 58 -8.19 -8.81 -22.74
C CYS A 58 -7.80 -7.57 -21.94
N HIS A 59 -8.54 -7.27 -20.87
CA HIS A 59 -8.24 -6.13 -20.01
C HIS A 59 -6.92 -6.30 -19.24
N MET A 60 -6.70 -7.44 -18.57
CA MET A 60 -5.48 -7.69 -17.79
C MET A 60 -4.22 -7.70 -18.67
N ASN A 61 -4.35 -8.13 -19.93
CA ASN A 61 -3.27 -8.10 -20.91
C ASN A 61 -2.97 -6.71 -21.48
N ASN A 62 -3.79 -5.69 -21.17
CA ASN A 62 -3.54 -4.32 -21.61
C ASN A 62 -2.29 -3.76 -20.91
N LYS A 63 -1.45 -3.03 -21.67
CA LYS A 63 -0.22 -2.40 -21.16
C LYS A 63 -0.44 -1.59 -19.88
N LYS A 64 -1.51 -0.77 -19.82
CA LYS A 64 -1.82 0.03 -18.63
C LYS A 64 -2.03 -0.81 -17.38
N HIS A 65 -2.70 -1.96 -17.52
CA HIS A 65 -2.91 -2.87 -16.41
C HIS A 65 -1.59 -3.46 -15.93
N ARG A 66 -0.79 -4.00 -16.85
CA ARG A 66 0.49 -4.65 -16.53
C ARG A 66 1.46 -3.68 -15.88
N ASP A 67 1.54 -2.45 -16.38
CA ASP A 67 2.41 -1.41 -15.81
C ASP A 67 1.96 -1.04 -14.39
N ASN A 68 0.65 -0.84 -14.17
CA ASN A 68 0.12 -0.54 -12.82
C ASN A 68 0.26 -1.72 -11.85
N LEU A 69 0.13 -2.95 -12.33
CA LEU A 69 0.31 -4.15 -11.53
C LEU A 69 1.77 -4.30 -11.09
N LYS A 70 2.73 -4.01 -11.97
CA LYS A 70 4.17 -4.00 -11.63
C LYS A 70 4.48 -2.94 -10.57
N LEU A 71 4.03 -1.70 -10.77
CA LEU A 71 4.21 -0.61 -9.80
C LEU A 71 3.63 -0.96 -8.43
N ILE A 72 2.47 -1.61 -8.40
CA ILE A 72 1.87 -2.02 -7.12
C ILE A 72 2.63 -3.18 -6.51
N LYS A 73 3.14 -4.15 -7.28
CA LYS A 73 3.99 -5.22 -6.71
C LYS A 73 5.25 -4.64 -6.08
N GLU A 74 5.91 -3.71 -6.78
CA GLU A 74 7.09 -2.98 -6.33
C GLU A 74 6.79 -2.10 -5.09
N ASN A 75 5.61 -1.47 -5.04
CA ASN A 75 5.20 -0.63 -3.90
C ASN A 75 4.50 -1.41 -2.77
N SER A 76 4.01 -2.64 -2.98
CA SER A 76 3.21 -3.39 -2.00
C SER A 76 4.04 -4.11 -0.94
N THR A 77 5.35 -4.09 -1.06
CA THR A 77 6.26 -4.27 0.08
C THR A 77 6.05 -3.19 1.15
N PHE A 78 5.40 -2.06 0.81
CA PHE A 78 5.35 -0.88 1.68
C PHE A 78 4.15 -0.79 2.64
N ILE A 79 3.02 -1.49 2.42
CA ILE A 79 1.90 -1.49 3.40
C ILE A 79 1.13 -2.81 3.37
N VAL A 80 1.49 -3.75 4.23
CA VAL A 80 0.55 -4.72 4.84
C VAL A 80 0.99 -4.94 6.30
N GLN A 81 0.56 -4.03 7.17
CA GLN A 81 0.25 -4.39 8.55
C GLN A 81 -1.14 -5.02 8.51
N THR A 82 -1.21 -6.35 8.40
CA THR A 82 -2.35 -7.06 8.97
C THR A 82 -2.17 -6.96 10.47
N GLU A 83 -3.05 -6.20 11.12
CA GLU A 83 -3.20 -6.20 12.56
C GLU A 83 -3.31 -7.67 13.03
N PRO A 84 -2.51 -8.12 14.00
CA PRO A 84 -2.77 -9.40 14.61
C PRO A 84 -4.11 -9.29 15.34
N ASN A 85 -5.03 -10.21 15.02
CA ASN A 85 -6.26 -10.43 15.75
C ASN A 85 -6.00 -10.31 17.25
N HIS A 86 -6.56 -9.28 17.87
CA HIS A 86 -6.64 -9.15 19.32
C HIS A 86 -7.70 -10.13 19.82
N THR A 87 -7.34 -11.41 19.95
CA THR A 87 -8.16 -12.37 20.70
C THR A 87 -7.94 -12.10 22.18
N GLN A 88 -8.96 -11.56 22.84
CA GLN A 88 -9.02 -11.43 24.29
C GLN A 88 -8.83 -12.82 24.92
N ALA A 89 -7.82 -12.96 25.77
CA ALA A 89 -7.55 -14.17 26.53
C ALA A 89 -8.35 -14.12 27.85
N GLU A 90 -9.34 -15.01 27.97
CA GLU A 90 -9.87 -15.49 29.25
C GLU A 90 -9.22 -16.85 29.56
N PRO A 91 -8.90 -17.18 30.83
CA PRO A 91 -8.21 -18.43 31.18
C PRO A 91 -9.20 -19.57 31.47
N GLY A 92 -9.02 -20.74 30.84
CA GLY A 92 -9.70 -21.95 31.33
C GLY A 92 -9.70 -23.20 30.42
N TYR A 93 -8.82 -24.15 30.79
CA TYR A 93 -8.90 -25.61 30.59
C TYR A 93 -8.45 -26.26 29.27
N ALA A 94 -7.75 -27.39 29.45
CA ALA A 94 -6.88 -28.11 28.53
C ALA A 94 -7.61 -29.03 27.53
N SER A 95 -7.00 -29.25 26.35
CA SER A 95 -6.62 -30.60 25.88
C SER A 95 -5.82 -30.55 24.57
N SER A 96 -4.94 -31.54 24.42
CA SER A 96 -3.96 -31.81 23.37
C SER A 96 -4.43 -31.68 21.91
N ASN A 97 -3.54 -31.26 21.02
CA ASN A 97 -2.88 -32.15 20.05
C ASN A 97 -1.89 -31.41 19.13
N ASN A 98 -0.80 -32.11 18.82
CA ASN A 98 0.37 -31.74 18.03
C ASN A 98 0.08 -31.00 16.71
N SER A 99 0.74 -29.86 16.49
CA SER A 99 1.45 -29.56 15.23
C SER A 99 2.43 -28.40 15.46
N MET A 100 3.73 -28.70 15.57
CA MET A 100 4.76 -27.68 15.42
C MET A 100 4.72 -27.15 13.98
N ILE A 101 3.95 -26.10 13.74
CA ILE A 101 4.23 -25.20 12.64
C ILE A 101 5.38 -24.32 13.13
N THR A 102 6.61 -24.72 12.81
CA THR A 102 7.75 -23.80 12.80
C THR A 102 7.47 -22.78 11.70
N LEU A 103 6.69 -21.74 12.02
CA LEU A 103 6.72 -20.50 11.28
C LEU A 103 8.10 -19.91 11.52
N ALA A 104 9.04 -20.23 10.62
CA ALA A 104 10.23 -19.43 10.46
C ALA A 104 9.77 -17.96 10.48
N PRO A 105 10.39 -17.08 11.28
CA PRO A 105 10.11 -15.67 11.18
C PRO A 105 10.39 -15.33 9.73
N GLN A 106 9.33 -15.03 8.96
CA GLN A 106 9.48 -14.40 7.67
C GLN A 106 10.10 -13.06 8.01
N THR A 107 11.44 -13.01 8.02
CA THR A 107 12.24 -11.82 8.12
C THR A 107 11.86 -11.00 6.91
N LYS A 108 10.77 -10.24 7.04
CA LYS A 108 10.46 -9.12 6.18
C LYS A 108 11.72 -8.28 6.25
N ASN A 109 12.53 -8.33 5.19
CA ASN A 109 13.61 -7.37 4.96
C ASN A 109 12.91 -6.03 4.77
N ILE A 110 12.51 -5.40 5.87
CA ILE A 110 12.05 -4.02 5.88
C ILE A 110 13.30 -3.23 5.52
N ASN A 111 13.32 -2.67 4.33
CA ASN A 111 14.42 -1.85 3.87
C ASN A 111 14.69 -0.78 4.94
N PHE A 112 15.95 -0.60 5.33
CA PHE A 112 16.32 0.38 6.33
C PHE A 112 15.83 1.79 5.96
N SER A 113 15.87 2.11 4.65
CA SER A 113 15.28 3.34 4.10
C SER A 113 13.79 3.48 4.46
N ASP A 114 13.02 2.40 4.41
CA ASP A 114 11.59 2.43 4.71
C ASP A 114 11.33 2.74 6.20
N GLN A 115 12.23 2.31 7.08
CA GLN A 115 12.13 2.59 8.52
C GLN A 115 12.37 4.06 8.81
N VAL A 116 13.37 4.67 8.16
CA VAL A 116 13.65 6.10 8.25
C VAL A 116 12.48 6.92 7.71
N THR A 117 11.98 6.60 6.51
CA THR A 117 10.83 7.29 5.90
C THR A 117 9.57 7.17 6.77
N ARG A 118 9.36 6.02 7.42
CA ARG A 118 8.23 5.84 8.34
C ARG A 118 8.35 6.72 9.58
N ALA A 119 9.54 6.82 10.16
CA ALA A 119 9.80 7.69 11.31
C ALA A 119 9.55 9.16 10.94
N GLU A 120 10.08 9.62 9.80
CA GLU A 120 9.85 10.97 9.27
C GLU A 120 8.36 11.24 9.05
N THR A 121 7.64 10.30 8.44
CA THR A 121 6.20 10.45 8.18
C THR A 121 5.42 10.62 9.49
N LEU A 122 5.68 9.77 10.48
CA LEU A 122 5.02 9.83 11.79
C LEU A 122 5.31 11.15 12.49
N TRP A 123 6.57 11.56 12.48
CA TRP A 123 6.97 12.81 13.09
C TRP A 123 6.34 14.02 12.40
N THR A 124 6.34 14.05 11.06
CA THR A 124 5.70 15.11 10.25
C THR A 124 4.22 15.23 10.57
N MET A 125 3.51 14.10 10.63
CA MET A 125 2.09 14.07 10.99
C MET A 125 1.86 14.61 12.40
N ASN A 126 2.73 14.27 13.36
CA ASN A 126 2.63 14.82 14.71
C ASN A 126 2.92 16.33 14.74
N ALA A 127 3.96 16.80 14.05
CA ALA A 127 4.29 18.22 13.97
C ALA A 127 3.13 19.03 13.38
N ALA A 128 2.53 18.54 12.28
CA ALA A 128 1.35 19.14 11.68
C ALA A 128 0.14 19.14 12.63
N ARG A 129 -0.12 18.01 13.32
CA ARG A 129 -1.20 17.90 14.30
C ARG A 129 -1.04 18.90 15.46
N GLN A 130 0.18 19.15 15.89
CA GLN A 130 0.50 20.09 16.96
C GLN A 130 0.64 21.54 16.49
N GLY A 131 0.45 21.81 15.18
CA GLY A 131 0.54 23.15 14.60
C GLY A 131 1.95 23.72 14.61
N TYR A 132 2.98 22.88 14.55
CA TYR A 132 4.36 23.36 14.48
C TYR A 132 4.60 24.07 13.16
N SER A 133 5.18 25.26 13.23
CA SER A 133 5.61 25.98 12.04
C SER A 133 6.77 25.24 11.39
N TYR A 134 6.92 25.39 10.08
CA TYR A 134 8.04 24.80 9.35
C TYR A 134 9.40 25.23 9.94
N LEU A 135 9.52 26.46 10.44
CA LEU A 135 10.74 26.96 11.09
C LEU A 135 11.01 26.29 12.44
N SER A 136 9.97 25.89 13.16
CA SER A 136 10.10 25.17 14.44
C SER A 136 10.62 23.74 14.25
N CYS A 137 10.63 23.25 13.01
CA CYS A 137 11.01 21.89 12.66
C CYS A 137 12.49 21.76 12.25
N ASP A 138 13.19 22.85 11.90
CA ASP A 138 14.54 22.84 11.31
C ASP A 138 15.58 22.09 12.15
N GLU A 139 15.54 22.21 13.48
CA GLU A 139 16.53 21.59 14.38
C GLU A 139 16.20 20.14 14.77
N SER A 140 15.08 19.60 14.28
CA SER A 140 14.55 18.31 14.76
C SER A 140 15.45 17.14 14.37
N GLY A 141 16.03 17.17 13.17
CA GLY A 141 17.02 16.16 12.73
C GLY A 141 18.26 16.14 13.63
N ASP A 142 18.82 17.32 13.92
CA ASP A 142 19.96 17.46 14.85
C ASP A 142 19.61 17.01 16.27
N LEU A 143 18.42 17.37 16.74
CA LEU A 143 17.92 16.97 18.06
C LEU A 143 17.85 15.45 18.16
N PHE A 144 17.26 14.76 17.16
CA PHE A 144 17.16 13.30 17.18
C PHE A 144 18.53 12.62 17.13
N ARG A 145 19.45 13.12 16.31
CA ARG A 145 20.83 12.61 16.24
C ARG A 145 21.55 12.71 17.59
N ARG A 146 21.31 13.79 18.35
CA ARG A 146 21.91 14.00 19.69
C ARG A 146 21.21 13.21 20.78
N MET A 147 19.89 13.08 20.72
CA MET A 147 19.12 12.31 21.70
C MET A 147 19.36 10.81 21.56
N PHE A 148 19.58 10.32 20.34
CA PHE A 148 19.72 8.90 20.02
C PHE A 148 20.97 8.65 19.14
N PRO A 149 22.19 8.78 19.72
CA PRO A 149 23.43 8.67 18.96
C PRO A 149 23.69 7.26 18.41
N ASP A 150 23.12 6.23 19.05
CA ASP A 150 23.21 4.81 18.69
C ASP A 150 22.17 4.38 17.64
N SER A 151 21.13 5.18 17.43
CA SER A 151 20.06 4.88 16.48
C SER A 151 20.44 5.28 15.06
N GLN A 152 20.71 4.29 14.21
CA GLN A 152 20.97 4.54 12.79
C GLN A 152 19.79 5.27 12.11
N ILE A 153 18.56 5.01 12.54
CA ILE A 153 17.35 5.70 12.04
C ILE A 153 17.43 7.20 12.37
N ALA A 154 17.83 7.55 13.59
CA ALA A 154 17.99 8.94 13.98
C ALA A 154 19.15 9.63 13.22
N GLN A 155 20.23 8.90 12.94
CA GLN A 155 21.35 9.40 12.13
C GLN A 155 20.94 9.71 10.69
N GLU A 156 20.04 8.92 10.11
CA GLU A 156 19.59 9.06 8.71
C GLU A 156 18.30 9.89 8.56
N PHE A 157 17.71 10.36 9.66
CA PHE A 157 16.52 11.21 9.66
C PHE A 157 16.80 12.54 8.97
N LYS A 158 16.18 12.77 7.81
CA LYS A 158 16.39 13.94 6.95
C LYS A 158 15.14 14.80 6.93
N MET A 159 15.21 15.89 7.68
CA MET A 159 14.19 16.92 7.79
C MET A 159 14.88 18.28 7.66
N GLU A 160 15.53 18.48 6.53
CA GLU A 160 16.34 19.68 6.28
C GLU A 160 15.72 20.52 5.17
N ARG A 161 15.96 21.84 5.24
CA ARG A 161 15.60 22.77 4.18
C ARG A 161 16.36 22.39 2.92
N THR A 162 15.63 21.99 1.87
CA THR A 162 16.23 21.87 0.55
C THR A 162 16.31 23.27 -0.03
N ASN A 163 17.45 23.94 0.17
CA ASN A 163 17.74 25.20 -0.53
C ASN A 163 17.74 24.88 -2.04
N GLU A 164 16.88 25.55 -2.80
CA GLU A 164 16.52 25.18 -4.18
C GLU A 164 17.73 24.89 -5.09
N GLY A 165 17.72 23.73 -5.75
CA GLY A 165 18.65 23.40 -6.84
C GLY A 165 18.64 21.96 -7.31
N THR A 166 18.40 20.97 -6.44
CA THR A 166 18.27 19.57 -6.85
C THR A 166 17.03 18.96 -6.24
N VAL A 167 15.97 18.93 -7.04
CA VAL A 167 14.72 18.31 -6.65
C VAL A 167 14.89 16.79 -6.70
N SER A 168 15.35 16.20 -5.58
CA SER A 168 15.29 14.75 -5.37
C SER A 168 13.85 14.29 -5.52
N SER A 169 13.65 13.35 -6.43
CA SER A 169 12.35 12.90 -6.95
C SER A 169 11.41 12.31 -5.90
N ASP A 170 11.92 11.95 -4.71
CA ASP A 170 11.20 11.13 -3.73
C ASP A 170 10.53 11.91 -2.60
N SER A 171 10.88 13.17 -2.34
CA SER A 171 10.24 13.98 -1.28
C SER A 171 9.06 14.85 -1.77
N ARG A 172 8.69 14.74 -3.05
CA ARG A 172 7.83 15.71 -3.75
C ARG A 172 6.33 15.71 -3.42
N ARG A 173 5.86 15.08 -2.34
CA ARG A 173 4.41 15.09 -2.04
C ARG A 173 3.97 15.51 -0.64
N PHE A 174 4.88 15.60 0.33
CA PHE A 174 4.45 15.90 1.71
C PHE A 174 4.71 17.34 2.16
N CYS A 175 5.71 18.04 1.62
CA CYS A 175 6.01 19.41 2.09
C CYS A 175 5.11 20.52 1.52
N LEU A 176 4.39 20.31 0.42
CA LEU A 176 3.59 21.39 -0.21
C LEU A 176 2.21 21.60 0.42
N TYR A 177 1.76 20.75 1.35
CA TYR A 177 0.40 20.88 1.92
C TYR A 177 0.32 21.70 3.22
N VAL A 178 1.46 22.06 3.82
CA VAL A 178 1.48 22.75 5.13
C VAL A 178 1.61 24.28 4.98
N ALA A 179 1.86 24.80 3.78
CA ALA A 179 1.99 26.25 3.54
C ALA A 179 0.66 26.98 3.25
N HIS A 180 -0.49 26.28 3.29
CA HIS A 180 -1.81 26.85 2.92
C HIS A 180 -2.93 26.56 3.95
N MET A 181 -2.59 26.37 5.22
CA MET A 181 -3.52 26.47 6.35
C MET A 181 -2.98 27.46 7.37
#